data_AF-A0A949N1K5-F1
#
_entry.id   AF-A0A949N1K5-F1
#
_cell.length_a   1.000
_cell.length_b   1.000
_cell.length_c   1.000
_cell.angle_alpha   90.00
_cell.angle_beta   90.00
_cell.angle_gamma   90.00
#
_symmetry.space_group_name_H-M   'P 1'
#
loop_
_entity.id
_entity.type
_entity.pdbx_description
1 polymer ?
#
loop_
_entity_poly.entity_id
_entity_poly.type
_entity_poly.pdbx_seq_one_letter_code
_entity_poly.pdbx_strand_id
1 'polypeptide(L)' 'MEYKELLTKFRERRQQIREDYNRKDEAGKRLYNQRQLAQKYNISQARIWIILNEPKKPASKR' A
#
# COMPACT_ATOMS: atom_id res chain seq x y z
N MET A 1 -2.82 -22.17 -11.58
CA MET A 1 -2.71 -21.05 -10.64
C MET A 1 -3.93 -21.05 -9.75
N GLU A 2 -3.78 -21.35 -8.46
CA GLU A 2 -4.90 -21.31 -7.52
C GLU A 2 -5.28 -19.85 -7.22
N TYR A 3 -6.58 -19.55 -7.22
CA TYR A 3 -7.14 -18.23 -6.87
C TYR A 3 -6.57 -17.65 -5.56
N LYS A 4 -6.18 -18.50 -4.61
CA LYS A 4 -5.55 -18.12 -3.34
C LYS A 4 -4.21 -17.41 -3.51
N GLU A 5 -3.38 -17.82 -4.47
CA GLU A 5 -2.07 -17.22 -4.72
C GLU A 5 -2.19 -15.79 -5.25
N LEU A 6 -3.19 -15.54 -6.10
CA LEU A 6 -3.46 -14.19 -6.62
C LEU A 6 -3.88 -13.23 -5.51
N LEU A 7 -4.77 -13.67 -4.62
CA LEU A 7 -5.19 -12.86 -3.46
C LEU A 7 -4.02 -12.51 -2.54
N THR A 8 -3.11 -13.46 -2.31
CA THR A 8 -1.90 -13.24 -1.50
C THR A 8 -1.01 -12.17 -2.15
N LYS A 9 -0.73 -12.27 -3.45
CA LYS A 9 0.07 -11.28 -4.18
C LYS A 9 -0.55 -9.88 -4.13
N PHE A 10 -1.88 -9.76 -4.26
CA PHE A 10 -2.56 -8.47 -4.13
C PHE A 10 -2.44 -7.87 -2.72
N ARG A 11 -2.53 -8.71 -1.68
CA ARG A 11 -2.39 -8.27 -0.29
C ARG A 11 -0.96 -7.78 0.00
N GLU A 12 0.04 -8.53 -0.42
CA GLU A 12 1.46 -8.18 -0.28
C GLU A 12 1.77 -6.87 -1.00
N ARG A 13 1.30 -6.70 -2.24
CA ARG A 13 1.48 -5.45 -3.02
C ARG A 13 0.93 -4.23 -2.27
N ARG A 14 -0.24 -4.36 -1.62
CA ARG A 14 -0.83 -3.26 -0.82
C ARG A 14 -0.05 -2.97 0.45
N GLN A 15 0.51 -3.99 1.10
CA GLN A 15 1.37 -3.81 2.27
C GLN A 15 2.66 -3.08 1.89
N GLN A 16 3.30 -3.46 0.79
CA GLN A 16 4.51 -2.79 0.29
C GLN A 16 4.26 -1.30 0.00
N ILE A 17 3.13 -0.95 -0.64
CA ILE A 17 2.76 0.45 -0.88
C ILE A 17 2.65 1.25 0.43
N ARG A 18 2.11 0.64 1.50
CA ARG A 18 2.00 1.29 2.81
C ARG A 18 3.36 1.43 3.50
N GLU A 19 4.23 0.45 3.35
CA GLU A 19 5.60 0.50 3.89
C GLU A 19 6.41 1.58 3.18
N ASP A 20 6.39 1.61 1.85
CA ASP A 20 7.10 2.63 1.07
C ASP A 20 6.58 4.05 1.37
N TYR A 21 5.28 4.23 1.59
CA TYR A 21 4.73 5.53 2.00
C TYR A 21 5.22 5.99 3.38
N ASN A 22 5.44 5.07 4.30
CA ASN A 22 5.91 5.36 5.65
C ASN A 22 7.44 5.34 5.77
N ARG A 23 8.14 4.89 4.72
CA ARG A 23 9.59 4.84 4.69
C ARG A 23 10.16 6.25 4.76
N LYS A 24 11.06 6.45 5.72
CA LYS A 24 11.72 7.72 5.96
C LYS A 24 13.21 7.62 5.63
N ASP A 25 13.80 8.73 5.23
CA ASP A 25 15.25 8.88 5.18
C ASP A 25 15.83 9.04 6.59
N GLU A 26 17.16 9.15 6.67
CA GLU A 26 17.90 9.39 7.92
C GLU A 26 17.52 10.72 8.58
N ALA A 27 17.00 11.68 7.81
CA ALA A 27 16.48 12.96 8.30
C ALA A 27 15.01 12.89 8.76
N GLY A 28 14.40 11.71 8.75
CA GLY A 28 13.00 11.50 9.16
C GLY A 28 11.95 12.01 8.16
N LYS A 29 12.37 12.44 6.97
CA LYS A 29 11.47 12.87 5.87
C LYS A 29 10.98 11.65 5.11
N ARG A 30 9.72 11.69 4.67
CA ARG A 30 9.16 10.61 3.85
C ARG A 30 9.87 10.54 2.50
N LEU A 31 10.30 9.34 2.13
CA LEU A 31 10.99 9.09 0.86
C LEU A 31 10.07 9.22 -0.36
N TYR A 32 8.80 8.85 -0.18
CA TYR A 32 7.82 8.87 -1.26
C TYR A 32 6.55 9.61 -0.86
N ASN A 33 6.09 10.50 -1.75
CA ASN A 33 4.74 11.04 -1.70
C ASN A 33 3.78 10.15 -2.53
N GLN A 34 2.46 10.41 -2.44
CA GLN A 34 1.45 9.60 -3.11
C GLN A 34 1.61 9.56 -4.63
N ARG A 35 2.08 10.65 -5.25
CA ARG A 35 2.31 10.75 -6.70
C ARG A 35 3.50 9.89 -7.13
N GLN A 36 4.59 9.91 -6.36
CA GLN A 36 5.76 9.07 -6.61
C GLN A 36 5.43 7.59 -6.44
N LEU A 37 4.59 7.22 -5.47
CA LEU A 37 4.10 5.84 -5.33
C LEU A 37 3.22 5.43 -6.51
N ALA A 38 2.33 6.31 -6.97
CA ALA A 38 1.48 6.05 -8.13
C ALA A 38 2.33 5.72 -9.37
N GLN A 39 3.40 6.50 -9.61
CA GLN A 39 4.36 6.25 -10.67
C GLN A 39 5.15 4.95 -10.46
N LYS A 40 5.72 4.73 -9.25
CA LYS A 40 6.52 3.54 -8.92
C LYS A 40 5.75 2.23 -9.13
N TYR A 41 4.47 2.21 -8.75
CA TYR A 41 3.63 1.02 -8.84
C TYR A 41 2.79 0.95 -10.12
N ASN A 42 2.90 1.95 -10.99
CA ASN A 42 2.12 2.12 -12.22
C ASN A 42 0.60 1.98 -12.00
N ILE A 43 0.09 2.71 -11.01
CA ILE A 43 -1.34 2.75 -10.67
C ILE A 43 -1.78 4.19 -10.45
N SER A 44 -3.10 4.44 -10.53
CA SER A 44 -3.61 5.79 -10.31
C SER A 44 -3.37 6.28 -8.88
N GLN A 45 -3.18 7.59 -8.74
CA GLN A 45 -3.05 8.21 -7.42
C GLN A 45 -4.30 8.00 -6.55
N ALA A 46 -5.48 7.95 -7.16
CA ALA A 46 -6.72 7.58 -6.48
C ALA A 46 -6.63 6.18 -5.86
N ARG A 47 -6.03 5.21 -6.56
CA ARG A 47 -5.83 3.86 -6.03
C ARG A 47 -4.85 3.84 -4.85
N ILE A 48 -3.76 4.61 -4.93
CA ILE A 48 -2.85 4.81 -3.79
C ILE A 48 -3.59 5.38 -2.58
N TRP A 49 -4.41 6.42 -2.78
CA TRP A 49 -5.19 7.02 -1.71
C TRP A 49 -6.13 6.02 -1.04
N ILE A 50 -6.82 5.18 -1.82
CA ILE A 50 -7.66 4.09 -1.28
C ILE A 50 -6.80 3.10 -0.49
N ILE A 51 -5.63 2.70 -0.97
CA ILE A 51 -4.77 1.73 -0.27
C ILE A 51 -4.28 2.28 1.07
N LEU A 52 -3.92 3.56 1.12
CA LEU A 52 -3.41 4.22 2.32
C LEU A 52 -4.51 4.50 3.35
N ASN A 53 -5.73 4.83 2.91
CA ASN A 53 -6.86 5.18 3.78
C ASN A 53 -7.89 4.06 3.95
N GLU A 54 -7.65 2.88 3.37
CA GLU A 54 -8.57 1.76 3.54
C GLU A 54 -8.68 1.43 5.03
N PRO A 55 -9.91 1.39 5.58
CA PRO A 55 -10.09 1.04 6.98
C PRO A 55 -9.49 -0.35 7.19
N LYS A 56 -8.56 -0.47 8.15
CA LYS A 56 -8.20 -1.78 8.70
C LYS A 56 -9.54 -2.38 9.13
N LYS A 57 -10.01 -3.43 8.44
CA LYS A 57 -11.24 -4.14 8.84
C LYS A 57 -11.16 -4.28 10.36
N PRO A 58 -12.13 -3.75 11.14
CA PRO A 58 -12.12 -4.01 12.57
C PRO A 58 -12.02 -5.53 12.69
N ALA A 59 -11.00 -6.00 13.43
CA ALA A 59 -10.93 -7.40 13.78
C ALA A 59 -12.31 -7.75 14.30
N SER A 60 -13.03 -8.59 13.58
CA SER A 60 -14.37 -9.03 13.94
C SER A 60 -14.29 -9.46 15.40
N LYS A 61 -14.82 -8.66 16.33
CA LYS A 61 -15.02 -9.07 17.72
C LYS A 61 -16.05 -10.19 17.65
N ARG A 62 -15.56 -11.43 17.55
CA ARG A 62 -16.32 -12.64 17.80
C ARG A 62 -15.98 -13.10 19.20
#